data_AF-A0A375YLC5-F1
#
_entry.id   AF-A0A375YLC5-F1
#
_cell.length_a   1.000
_cell.length_b   1.000
_cell.length_c   1.000
_cell.angle_alpha   90.00
_cell.angle_beta   90.00
_cell.angle_gamma   90.00
#
_symmetry.space_group_name_H-M   'P 1'
#
loop_
_entity.id
_entity.type
_entity.pdbx_description
1 polymer ?
#
loop_
_entity_poly.entity_id
_entity_poly.type
_entity_poly.pdbx_seq_one_letter_code
_entity_poly.pdbx_strand_id
1 'polypeptide(L)'
;MQLSKHDVVDVATSVLDNYGIADLSMRRLARELNVSPGALYWHFENKQQLLGAVADRILTPVGEVTGPWRDRIRQTCAQLRDALLSHTDGAELVSASFAAGQSEAMTGVLNRLGAAAGDAGVASGQAELAARSVIYYVLGFTADEQSRLQWDAAGADVAQTVWAEEPDTRFAFGLQLLIDGIAAHSHAEA
;
A
#
# COMPACT_ATOMS: atom_id res chain seq x y z
N MET A 1 14.26 -15.10 -25.79
CA MET A 1 13.73 -15.48 -24.47
C MET A 1 12.26 -15.10 -24.45
N GLN A 2 11.36 -16.01 -24.08
CA GLN A 2 9.93 -15.69 -24.04
C GLN A 2 9.66 -14.85 -22.79
N LEU A 3 9.14 -13.64 -22.97
CA LEU A 3 8.81 -12.72 -21.89
C LEU A 3 7.69 -13.36 -21.03
N SER A 4 7.90 -13.47 -19.72
CA SER A 4 6.88 -13.94 -18.78
C SER A 4 6.21 -12.77 -18.04
N LYS A 5 5.06 -13.01 -17.40
CA LYS A 5 4.43 -12.00 -16.53
C LYS A 5 5.36 -11.57 -15.39
N HIS A 6 6.14 -12.51 -14.85
CA HIS A 6 7.10 -12.25 -13.79
C HIS A 6 8.19 -11.28 -14.25
N ASP A 7 8.79 -11.53 -15.41
CA ASP A 7 9.83 -10.65 -15.97
C ASP A 7 9.31 -9.22 -16.19
N VAL A 8 8.07 -9.09 -16.68
CA VAL A 8 7.43 -7.79 -16.87
C VAL A 8 7.24 -7.05 -15.54
N VAL A 9 6.79 -7.75 -14.50
CA VAL A 9 6.57 -7.18 -13.17
C VAL A 9 7.89 -6.78 -12.50
N ASP A 10 8.94 -7.59 -12.62
CA ASP A 10 10.27 -7.26 -12.07
C ASP A 10 10.85 -6.00 -12.71
N VAL A 11 10.76 -5.88 -14.04
CA VAL A 11 11.23 -4.68 -14.74
C VAL A 11 10.33 -3.48 -14.46
N ALA A 12 9.01 -3.67 -14.35
CA ALA A 12 8.09 -2.60 -13.96
C ALA A 12 8.38 -2.08 -12.54
N THR A 13 8.70 -2.98 -11.60
CA THR A 13 9.12 -2.63 -10.23
C THR A 13 10.44 -1.87 -10.26
N SER A 14 11.41 -2.31 -11.09
CA SER A 14 12.67 -1.59 -11.28
C SER A 14 12.46 -0.19 -11.88
N VAL A 15 11.50 -0.03 -12.81
CA VAL A 15 11.15 1.28 -13.38
C VAL A 15 10.52 2.19 -12.32
N LEU A 16 9.63 1.63 -11.49
CA LEU A 16 9.05 2.35 -10.35
C LEU A 16 10.15 2.86 -9.42
N ASP A 17 11.06 1.99 -8.97
CA ASP A 17 12.09 2.36 -8.00
C ASP A 17 13.03 3.45 -8.51
N ASN A 18 13.36 3.43 -9.81
CA ASN A 18 14.29 4.38 -10.42
C ASN A 18 13.66 5.70 -10.87
N TYR A 19 12.38 5.70 -11.26
CA TYR A 19 11.75 6.84 -11.94
C TYR A 19 10.41 7.28 -11.32
N GLY A 20 9.86 6.51 -10.39
CA GLY A 20 8.57 6.76 -9.79
C GLY A 20 7.38 6.32 -10.65
N ILE A 21 6.19 6.39 -10.06
CA ILE A 21 4.93 5.90 -10.65
C ILE A 21 4.51 6.71 -11.87
N ALA A 22 4.79 8.02 -11.88
CA ALA A 22 4.45 8.92 -12.98
C ALA A 22 5.12 8.49 -14.29
N ASP A 23 6.33 7.94 -14.19
CA ASP A 23 7.12 7.48 -15.33
C ASP A 23 6.85 6.02 -15.73
N LEU A 24 6.22 5.23 -14.85
CA LEU A 24 5.81 3.85 -15.13
C LEU A 24 4.64 3.83 -16.13
N SER A 25 4.99 3.80 -17.42
CA SER A 25 4.05 3.68 -18.54
C SER A 25 4.29 2.41 -19.35
N MET A 26 3.24 1.88 -20.00
CA MET A 26 3.36 0.72 -20.90
C MET A 26 4.44 0.93 -21.98
N ARG A 27 4.55 2.17 -22.50
CA ARG A 27 5.53 2.51 -23.52
C ARG A 27 6.97 2.54 -22.99
N ARG A 28 7.20 3.08 -21.79
CA ARG A 28 8.52 3.05 -21.15
C ARG A 28 8.90 1.60 -20.85
N LEU A 29 8.01 0.85 -20.23
CA LEU A 29 8.25 -0.54 -19.88
C LEU A 29 8.60 -1.40 -21.11
N ALA A 30 7.89 -1.20 -22.23
CA ALA A 30 8.21 -1.90 -23.47
C ALA A 30 9.62 -1.58 -23.99
N ARG A 31 10.06 -0.32 -23.84
CA ARG A 31 11.42 0.10 -24.20
C ARG A 31 12.47 -0.54 -23.30
N GLU A 32 12.25 -0.53 -21.98
CA GLU A 32 13.17 -1.17 -21.01
C GLU A 32 13.30 -2.67 -21.26
N LEU A 33 12.21 -3.32 -21.66
CA LEU A 33 12.18 -4.74 -22.02
C LEU A 33 12.65 -5.03 -23.46
N ASN A 34 12.95 -4.00 -24.25
CA ASN A 34 13.28 -4.10 -25.68
C ASN A 34 12.25 -4.91 -26.50
N VAL A 35 10.97 -4.67 -26.24
CA VAL A 35 9.82 -5.28 -26.96
C VAL A 35 8.88 -4.22 -27.53
N SER A 36 7.96 -4.62 -28.39
CA SER A 36 6.88 -3.73 -28.82
C SER A 36 5.85 -3.54 -27.69
N PRO A 37 5.19 -2.38 -27.57
CA PRO A 37 4.11 -2.19 -26.60
C PRO A 37 3.00 -3.24 -26.71
N GLY A 38 2.71 -3.70 -27.94
CA GLY A 38 1.75 -4.76 -28.21
C GLY A 38 2.09 -6.08 -27.51
N ALA A 39 3.38 -6.39 -27.31
CA ALA A 39 3.83 -7.58 -26.59
C ALA A 39 3.37 -7.57 -25.13
N LEU A 40 3.37 -6.42 -24.46
CA LEU A 40 2.95 -6.30 -23.07
C LEU A 40 1.46 -6.54 -22.88
N TYR A 41 0.64 -6.17 -23.86
CA TYR A 41 -0.81 -6.37 -23.80
C TYR A 41 -1.24 -7.84 -23.83
N TRP A 42 -0.36 -8.76 -24.25
CA TRP A 42 -0.58 -10.20 -24.10
C TRP A 42 -0.43 -10.68 -22.65
N HIS A 43 0.27 -9.91 -21.81
CA HIS A 43 0.47 -10.22 -20.39
C HIS A 43 -0.50 -9.46 -19.49
N PHE A 44 -0.77 -8.19 -19.81
CA PHE A 44 -1.65 -7.31 -19.04
C PHE A 44 -2.54 -6.53 -19.99
N GLU A 45 -3.86 -6.72 -19.89
CA GLU A 45 -4.82 -6.12 -20.83
C GLU A 45 -4.82 -4.59 -20.78
N ASN A 46 -4.41 -4.01 -19.64
CA ASN A 46 -4.34 -2.58 -19.42
C ASN A 46 -3.29 -2.23 -18.34
N LYS A 47 -3.05 -0.93 -18.16
CA LYS A 47 -2.10 -0.41 -17.16
C LYS A 47 -2.52 -0.80 -15.74
N GLN A 48 -3.82 -0.82 -15.45
CA GLN A 48 -4.34 -1.11 -14.11
C GLN A 48 -4.01 -2.55 -13.67
N GLN A 49 -4.14 -3.55 -14.56
CA GLN A 49 -3.73 -4.93 -14.27
C GLN A 49 -2.23 -5.04 -14.00
N LEU A 50 -1.40 -4.30 -14.74
CA LEU A 50 0.04 -4.23 -14.48
C LEU A 50 0.32 -3.62 -13.10
N LEU A 51 -0.32 -2.50 -12.75
CA LEU A 51 -0.17 -1.88 -11.42
C LEU A 51 -0.68 -2.80 -10.30
N GLY A 52 -1.73 -3.59 -10.57
CA GLY A 52 -2.19 -4.70 -9.73
C GLY A 52 -1.08 -5.66 -9.37
N ALA A 53 -0.44 -6.22 -10.39
CA ALA A 53 0.63 -7.18 -10.21
C ALA A 53 1.90 -6.59 -9.56
N VAL A 54 2.24 -5.33 -9.86
CA VAL A 54 3.34 -4.62 -9.17
C VAL A 54 2.99 -4.37 -7.70
N ALA A 55 1.74 -4.00 -7.39
CA ALA A 55 1.29 -3.87 -6.00
C ALA A 55 1.39 -5.21 -5.25
N ASP A 56 0.97 -6.32 -5.86
CA ASP A 56 1.09 -7.65 -5.26
C ASP A 56 2.56 -8.04 -5.01
N ARG A 57 3.47 -7.65 -5.92
CA ARG A 57 4.91 -7.82 -5.74
C ARG A 57 5.44 -7.03 -4.54
N ILE A 58 5.06 -5.76 -4.42
CA ILE A 58 5.44 -4.87 -3.30
C ILE A 58 4.91 -5.44 -1.98
N LEU A 59 3.68 -5.93 -1.96
CA LEU A 59 2.99 -6.41 -0.76
C LEU A 59 3.33 -7.86 -0.37
N THR A 60 4.23 -8.52 -1.10
CA THR A 60 4.68 -9.89 -0.79
C THR A 60 5.16 -10.07 0.67
N PRO A 61 5.85 -9.10 1.32
CA PRO A 61 6.25 -9.21 2.72
C PRO A 61 5.09 -9.14 3.74
N VAL A 62 3.88 -8.74 3.34
CA VAL A 62 2.73 -8.53 4.24
C VAL A 62 2.04 -9.85 4.58
N GLY A 63 2.65 -10.59 5.49
CA GLY A 63 2.23 -11.93 5.94
C GLY A 63 1.04 -11.94 6.90
N GLU A 64 0.51 -13.13 7.16
CA GLU A 64 -0.54 -13.31 8.16
C GLU A 64 -0.03 -13.01 9.57
N VAL A 65 -0.87 -12.35 10.37
CA VAL A 65 -0.60 -12.08 11.79
C VAL A 65 -1.63 -12.82 12.62
N THR A 66 -1.16 -13.50 13.66
CA THR A 66 -2.00 -14.22 14.63
C THR A 66 -2.05 -13.47 15.96
N GLY A 67 -3.04 -13.80 16.80
CA GLY A 67 -3.20 -13.22 18.14
C GLY A 67 -4.37 -12.25 18.26
N PRO A 68 -4.40 -11.43 19.34
CA PRO A 68 -5.49 -10.50 19.62
C PRO A 68 -5.74 -9.55 18.45
N TRP A 69 -7.01 -9.15 18.26
CA TRP A 69 -7.39 -8.29 17.13
C TRP A 69 -6.59 -6.98 17.06
N ARG A 70 -6.29 -6.36 18.21
CA ARG A 70 -5.47 -5.13 18.27
C ARG A 70 -4.09 -5.35 17.68
N ASP A 71 -3.44 -6.46 18.03
CA ASP A 71 -2.09 -6.77 17.58
C ASP A 71 -2.08 -7.14 16.11
N ARG A 72 -3.11 -7.85 15.63
CA ARG A 72 -3.28 -8.11 14.19
C ARG A 72 -3.39 -6.82 13.38
N ILE A 73 -4.20 -5.85 13.83
CA ILE A 73 -4.30 -4.54 13.16
C ILE A 73 -2.95 -3.83 13.18
N ARG A 74 -2.30 -3.71 14.36
CA ARG A 74 -1.00 -3.02 14.48
C ARG A 74 0.07 -3.59 13.57
N GLN A 75 0.28 -4.90 13.65
CA GLN A 75 1.36 -5.57 12.91
C GLN A 75 1.06 -5.61 11.40
N THR A 76 -0.19 -5.82 10.99
CA THR A 76 -0.55 -5.75 9.57
C THR A 76 -0.31 -4.35 9.01
N CYS A 77 -0.65 -3.30 9.76
CA CYS A 77 -0.41 -1.92 9.31
C CYS A 77 1.08 -1.57 9.28
N ALA A 78 1.88 -2.07 10.24
CA ALA A 78 3.32 -1.90 10.25
C ALA A 78 3.96 -2.58 9.02
N GLN A 79 3.65 -3.87 8.78
CA GLN A 79 4.11 -4.60 7.60
C GLN A 79 3.70 -3.91 6.30
N LEU A 80 2.46 -3.39 6.23
CA LEU A 80 2.00 -2.64 5.08
C LEU A 80 2.83 -1.37 4.87
N ARG A 81 2.98 -0.53 5.89
CA ARG A 81 3.81 0.69 5.81
C ARG A 81 5.25 0.37 5.38
N ASP A 82 5.87 -0.63 5.99
CA ASP A 82 7.24 -1.04 5.65
C ASP A 82 7.36 -1.48 4.19
N ALA A 83 6.40 -2.27 3.69
CA ALA A 83 6.36 -2.70 2.30
C ALA A 83 6.20 -1.51 1.35
N LEU A 84 5.32 -0.55 1.67
CA LEU A 84 5.13 0.66 0.87
C LEU A 84 6.38 1.54 0.83
N LEU A 85 7.06 1.71 1.97
CA LEU A 85 8.28 2.50 2.10
C LEU A 85 9.49 1.86 1.39
N SER A 86 9.46 0.55 1.15
CA SER A 86 10.56 -0.17 0.49
C SER A 86 10.70 0.13 -1.01
N HIS A 87 9.73 0.82 -1.62
CA HIS A 87 9.70 1.16 -3.04
C HIS A 87 9.36 2.62 -3.26
N THR A 88 9.98 3.25 -4.27
CA THR A 88 9.67 4.64 -4.67
C THR A 88 8.20 4.75 -5.08
N ASP A 89 7.48 5.75 -4.57
CA ASP A 89 6.03 5.95 -4.79
C ASP A 89 5.16 4.71 -4.48
N GLY A 90 5.64 3.80 -3.62
CA GLY A 90 4.95 2.56 -3.28
C GLY A 90 3.53 2.80 -2.74
N ALA A 91 3.35 3.81 -1.89
CA ALA A 91 2.02 4.18 -1.37
C ALA A 91 1.07 4.67 -2.47
N GLU A 92 1.56 5.46 -3.43
CA GLU A 92 0.75 5.95 -4.55
C GLU A 92 0.36 4.81 -5.49
N LEU A 93 1.31 3.92 -5.82
CA LEU A 93 1.04 2.79 -6.72
C LEU A 93 0.03 1.83 -6.12
N VAL A 94 0.22 1.46 -4.85
CA VAL A 94 -0.69 0.55 -4.16
C VAL A 94 -2.06 1.20 -3.97
N SER A 95 -2.12 2.51 -3.69
CA SER A 95 -3.39 3.26 -3.62
C SER A 95 -4.15 3.24 -4.95
N ALA A 96 -3.46 3.50 -6.07
CA ALA A 96 -4.04 3.47 -7.41
C ALA A 96 -4.56 2.05 -7.76
N SER A 97 -3.78 1.02 -7.43
CA SER A 97 -4.18 -0.38 -7.62
C SER A 97 -5.39 -0.78 -6.77
N PHE A 98 -5.43 -0.34 -5.50
CA PHE A 98 -6.54 -0.58 -4.60
C PHE A 98 -7.84 0.08 -5.09
N ALA A 99 -7.77 1.33 -5.56
CA ALA A 99 -8.91 2.02 -6.14
C ALA A 99 -9.43 1.34 -7.42
N ALA A 100 -8.54 0.72 -8.20
CA ALA A 100 -8.90 -0.03 -9.41
C ALA A 100 -9.32 -1.49 -9.13
N GLY A 101 -9.18 -1.97 -7.89
CA GLY A 101 -9.49 -3.34 -7.48
C GLY A 101 -8.63 -4.41 -8.17
N GLN A 102 -7.36 -4.12 -8.46
CA GLN A 102 -6.49 -5.01 -9.26
C GLN A 102 -5.46 -5.78 -8.42
N SER A 103 -5.33 -5.51 -7.12
CA SER A 103 -4.38 -6.21 -6.24
C SER A 103 -5.08 -7.25 -5.36
N GLU A 104 -4.67 -8.51 -5.52
CA GLU A 104 -5.14 -9.60 -4.66
C GLU A 104 -4.56 -9.49 -3.26
N ALA A 105 -3.29 -9.06 -3.13
CA ALA A 105 -2.63 -8.90 -1.84
C ALA A 105 -3.33 -7.84 -0.98
N MET A 106 -3.73 -6.70 -1.59
CA MET A 106 -4.48 -5.67 -0.88
C MET A 106 -5.89 -6.13 -0.50
N THR A 107 -6.54 -6.92 -1.36
CA THR A 107 -7.81 -7.57 -1.00
C THR A 107 -7.64 -8.48 0.22
N GLY A 108 -6.54 -9.22 0.30
CA GLY A 108 -6.17 -10.03 1.46
C GLY A 108 -5.90 -9.19 2.72
N VAL A 109 -5.23 -8.04 2.60
CA VAL A 109 -5.04 -7.09 3.72
C VAL A 109 -6.39 -6.56 4.23
N LEU A 110 -7.26 -6.12 3.32
CA LEU A 110 -8.61 -5.63 3.65
C LEU A 110 -9.41 -6.68 4.43
N ASN A 111 -9.42 -7.92 3.94
CA ASN A 111 -10.14 -9.02 4.59
C ASN A 111 -9.59 -9.33 5.99
N ARG A 112 -8.26 -9.35 6.16
CA ARG A 112 -7.62 -9.59 7.47
C ARG A 112 -7.95 -8.49 8.48
N LEU A 113 -7.91 -7.23 8.07
CA LEU A 113 -8.27 -6.10 8.92
C LEU A 113 -9.77 -6.10 9.25
N GLY A 114 -10.63 -6.44 8.28
CA GLY A 114 -12.07 -6.59 8.50
C GLY A 114 -12.40 -7.71 9.49
N ALA A 115 -11.73 -8.87 9.37
CA ALA A 115 -11.86 -9.96 10.32
C ALA A 115 -11.41 -9.55 11.73
N ALA A 116 -10.31 -8.78 11.84
CA ALA A 116 -9.87 -8.25 13.13
C ALA A 116 -10.89 -7.26 13.73
N ALA A 117 -11.51 -6.39 12.93
CA ALA A 117 -12.59 -5.53 13.39
C ALA A 117 -13.84 -6.33 13.82
N GLY A 118 -14.19 -7.40 13.09
CA GLY A 118 -15.26 -8.32 13.48
C GLY A 118 -15.01 -8.99 14.82
N ASP A 119 -13.78 -9.47 15.06
CA ASP A 119 -13.37 -10.05 16.35
C ASP A 119 -13.32 -9.02 17.49
N ALA A 120 -13.29 -7.72 17.17
CA ALA A 120 -13.46 -6.66 18.15
C ALA A 120 -14.95 -6.48 18.55
N GLY A 121 -15.89 -6.99 17.76
CA GLY A 121 -17.33 -6.84 17.94
C GLY A 121 -17.99 -5.83 17.00
N VAL A 122 -17.27 -5.33 15.98
CA VAL A 122 -17.87 -4.45 14.96
C VAL A 122 -18.85 -5.23 14.10
N ALA A 123 -20.02 -4.65 13.83
CA ALA A 123 -21.04 -5.27 12.99
C ALA A 123 -20.48 -5.62 11.59
N SER A 124 -20.93 -6.75 11.01
CA SER A 124 -20.44 -7.26 9.72
C SER A 124 -20.52 -6.22 8.58
N GLY A 125 -21.59 -5.41 8.54
CA GLY A 125 -21.74 -4.34 7.54
C GLY A 125 -20.81 -3.14 7.73
N GLN A 126 -20.16 -3.01 8.89
CA GLN A 126 -19.24 -1.93 9.24
C GLN A 126 -17.78 -2.38 9.31
N ALA A 127 -17.51 -3.68 9.42
CA ALA A 127 -16.15 -4.23 9.51
C ALA A 127 -15.28 -3.86 8.29
N GLU A 128 -15.85 -3.91 7.08
CA GLU A 128 -15.15 -3.46 5.87
C GLU A 128 -14.86 -1.95 5.90
N LEU A 129 -15.81 -1.13 6.38
CA LEU A 129 -15.62 0.31 6.51
C LEU A 129 -14.48 0.63 7.48
N ALA A 130 -14.44 -0.04 8.63
CA ALA A 130 -13.34 0.08 9.59
C ALA A 130 -11.99 -0.31 8.96
N ALA A 131 -11.94 -1.43 8.24
CA ALA A 131 -10.74 -1.88 7.55
C ALA A 131 -10.26 -0.88 6.48
N ARG A 132 -11.17 -0.33 5.67
CA ARG A 132 -10.86 0.71 4.68
C ARG A 132 -10.33 1.98 5.34
N SER A 133 -10.93 2.44 6.43
CA SER A 133 -10.45 3.61 7.18
C SER A 133 -9.01 3.42 7.67
N VAL A 134 -8.68 2.23 8.18
CA VAL A 134 -7.31 1.88 8.57
C VAL A 134 -6.37 1.88 7.38
N ILE A 135 -6.76 1.27 6.24
CA ILE A 135 -5.93 1.25 5.03
C ILE A 135 -5.69 2.67 4.49
N TYR A 136 -6.71 3.52 4.45
CA TYR A 136 -6.56 4.91 3.99
C TYR A 136 -5.63 5.72 4.88
N TYR A 137 -5.66 5.47 6.19
CA TYR A 137 -4.68 6.06 7.10
C TYR A 137 -3.26 5.62 6.74
N VAL A 138 -3.01 4.32 6.56
CA VAL A 138 -1.67 3.82 6.22
C VAL A 138 -1.19 4.36 4.88
N LEU A 139 -2.04 4.32 3.84
CA LEU A 139 -1.72 4.84 2.51
C LEU A 139 -1.43 6.34 2.55
N GLY A 140 -2.30 7.13 3.19
CA GLY A 140 -2.16 8.59 3.27
C GLY A 140 -0.95 9.01 4.08
N PHE A 141 -0.73 8.38 5.23
CA PHE A 141 0.45 8.64 6.07
C PHE A 141 1.74 8.30 5.32
N THR A 142 1.79 7.12 4.68
CA THR A 142 3.01 6.68 4.00
C THR A 142 3.31 7.51 2.76
N ALA A 143 2.29 7.96 2.02
CA ALA A 143 2.49 8.86 0.87
C ALA A 143 3.07 10.22 1.29
N ASP A 144 2.60 10.77 2.41
CA ASP A 144 3.13 12.01 2.99
C ASP A 144 4.58 11.83 3.47
N GLU A 145 4.88 10.69 4.10
CA GLU A 145 6.24 10.29 4.50
C GLU A 145 7.19 10.14 3.31
N GLN A 146 6.76 9.46 2.24
CA GLN A 146 7.55 9.34 1.00
C GLN A 146 7.81 10.70 0.35
N SER A 147 6.79 11.56 0.32
CA SER A 147 6.95 12.94 -0.18
C SER A 147 8.01 13.69 0.63
N ARG A 148 8.02 13.54 1.97
CA ARG A 148 9.06 14.14 2.82
C ARG A 148 10.45 13.64 2.48
N LEU A 149 10.62 12.32 2.35
CA LEU A 149 11.91 11.72 1.97
C LEU A 149 12.42 12.25 0.63
N GLN A 150 11.53 12.47 -0.34
CA GLN A 150 11.88 13.07 -1.63
C GLN A 150 12.32 14.53 -1.50
N TRP A 151 11.63 15.33 -0.69
CA TRP A 151 12.04 16.72 -0.40
C TRP A 151 13.39 16.79 0.31
N ASP A 152 13.64 15.91 1.27
CA ASP A 152 14.90 15.83 2.00
C ASP A 152 16.05 15.43 1.07
N ALA A 153 15.82 14.45 0.19
CA ALA A 153 16.78 14.07 -0.85
C ALA A 153 17.08 15.19 -1.86
N ALA A 154 16.11 16.07 -2.11
CA ALA A 154 16.27 17.27 -2.94
C ALA A 154 16.97 18.44 -2.21
N GLY A 155 17.33 18.28 -0.93
CA GLY A 155 18.04 19.27 -0.13
C GLY A 155 17.17 20.37 0.48
N ALA A 156 15.88 20.08 0.73
CA ALA A 156 15.00 21.01 1.44
C ALA A 156 15.50 21.30 2.87
N ASP A 157 15.41 22.56 3.30
CA ASP A 157 15.82 22.99 4.64
C ASP A 157 14.81 22.55 5.71
N VAL A 158 15.28 21.84 6.74
CA VAL A 158 14.50 21.26 7.84
C VAL A 158 13.79 22.33 8.68
N ALA A 159 14.21 23.59 8.57
CA ALA A 159 13.61 24.73 9.27
C ALA A 159 12.14 25.04 8.89
N GLN A 160 11.55 24.35 7.91
CA GLN A 160 10.17 24.54 7.45
C GLN A 160 9.22 23.36 7.70
N THR A 161 9.63 22.33 8.45
CA THR A 161 8.73 21.18 8.68
C THR A 161 7.72 21.50 9.79
N VAL A 162 6.46 21.12 9.58
CA VAL A 162 5.40 21.18 10.62
C VAL A 162 5.55 20.01 11.62
N TRP A 163 6.50 19.09 11.39
CA TRP A 163 6.63 17.84 12.12
C TRP A 163 7.95 17.80 12.88
N ALA A 164 7.86 18.00 14.19
CA ALA A 164 8.99 17.87 15.11
C ALA A 164 9.19 16.43 15.62
N GLU A 165 8.24 15.53 15.34
CA GLU A 165 8.19 14.17 15.88
C GLU A 165 8.59 13.11 14.85
N GLU A 166 9.29 12.07 15.32
CA GLU A 166 9.70 10.90 14.53
C GLU A 166 8.49 10.25 13.82
N PRO A 167 8.60 9.88 12.52
CA PRO A 167 7.51 9.30 11.74
C PRO A 167 6.84 8.10 12.42
N ASP A 168 7.63 7.22 13.04
CA ASP A 168 7.10 6.03 13.72
C ASP A 168 6.19 6.39 14.90
N THR A 169 6.49 7.46 15.63
CA THR A 169 5.67 7.93 16.75
C THR A 169 4.34 8.48 16.25
N ARG A 170 4.37 9.29 15.18
CA ARG A 170 3.17 9.85 14.55
C ARG A 170 2.28 8.76 13.94
N PHE A 171 2.89 7.76 13.30
CA PHE A 171 2.19 6.62 12.73
C PHE A 171 1.52 5.78 13.82
N ALA A 172 2.26 5.44 14.89
CA ALA A 172 1.73 4.64 15.98
C ALA A 172 0.58 5.37 16.70
N PHE A 173 0.70 6.68 16.91
CA PHE A 173 -0.34 7.49 17.54
C PHE A 173 -1.64 7.50 16.73
N GLY A 174 -1.58 7.83 15.44
CA GLY A 174 -2.78 7.86 14.59
C GLY A 174 -3.43 6.48 14.43
N LEU A 175 -2.62 5.42 14.32
CA LEU A 175 -3.14 4.05 14.29
C LEU A 175 -3.82 3.66 15.61
N GLN A 176 -3.26 4.06 16.75
CA GLN A 176 -3.85 3.79 18.06
C GLN A 176 -5.20 4.50 18.23
N LEU A 177 -5.36 5.73 17.72
CA LEU A 177 -6.66 6.42 17.70
C LEU A 177 -7.72 5.62 16.92
N LEU A 178 -7.36 5.03 15.77
CA LEU A 178 -8.27 4.20 14.98
C LEU A 178 -8.62 2.89 15.71
N ILE A 179 -7.65 2.25 16.35
CA ILE A 179 -7.86 1.03 17.15
C ILE A 179 -8.81 1.31 18.31
N ASP A 180 -8.62 2.41 19.04
CA ASP A 180 -9.48 2.78 20.15
C ASP A 180 -10.89 3.18 19.66
N GLY A 181 -10.99 3.83 18.51
CA GLY A 181 -12.27 4.11 17.85
C GLY A 181 -13.03 2.85 17.45
N ILE A 182 -12.33 1.82 16.93
CA ILE A 182 -12.91 0.49 16.63
C ILE A 182 -13.42 -0.16 17.92
N ALA A 183 -12.63 -0.14 18.99
CA ALA A 183 -13.03 -0.69 20.29
C ALA A 183 -14.23 0.02 20.93
N ALA A 184 -14.42 1.31 20.63
CA ALA A 184 -15.58 2.06 21.11
C ALA A 184 -16.86 1.73 20.31
N HIS A 185 -16.75 1.48 19.00
CA HIS A 185 -17.88 1.16 18.13
C HIS A 185 -18.38 -0.28 18.28
N SER A 186 -17.57 -1.20 18.81
CA SER A 186 -17.97 -2.59 19.04
C SER A 186 -19.08 -2.80 20.09
N HIS A 187 -19.50 -1.75 20.78
CA HIS A 187 -20.49 -1.79 21.86
C HIS A 187 -21.66 -0.81 21.68
N ALA A 188 -21.72 -0.08 20.56
CA ALA A 188 -22.71 0.99 20.39
C ALA A 188 -24.10 0.53 19.91
N GLU A 189 -24.28 -0.76 19.58
CA GLU A 189 -25.56 -1.33 19.08
C GLU A 189 -26.00 -2.58 19.85
N ALA A 190 -25.88 -2.57 21.19
CA ALA A 190 -26.58 -3.51 22.09
C ALA A 190 -27.52 -2.73 23.01
#